data_AF-A0A3N5GF09-F1
#
_entry.id   AF-A0A3N5GF09-F1
#
_cell.length_a   1.000
_cell.length_b   1.000
_cell.length_c   1.000
_cell.angle_alpha   90.00
_cell.angle_beta   90.00
_cell.angle_gamma   90.00
#
_symmetry.space_group_name_H-M   'P 1'
#
loop_
_entity.id
_entity.type
_entity.pdbx_description
1 polymer ?
#
loop_
_entity_poly.entity_id
_entity_poly.type
_entity_poly.pdbx_seq_one_letter_code
_entity_poly.pdbx_strand_id
1 'polypeptide(L)' 'SAGTYSILQPGLSLQLRERKLAALQAGGPTLILSANIGCLAHLQAGTGTPVRHWIEWLDEAMAAAKA' A
#
# COMPACT_ATOMS: atom_id res chain seq x y z
N SER A 1 -8.10 -4.74 5.61
CA SER A 1 -7.28 -4.46 6.81
C SER A 1 -6.35 -5.63 7.06
N ALA A 2 -5.04 -5.43 7.21
CA ALA A 2 -4.08 -6.53 7.39
C ALA A 2 -4.10 -7.13 8.82
N GLY A 3 -3.30 -8.18 9.07
CA GLY A 3 -3.12 -8.79 10.39
C GLY A 3 -4.28 -9.72 10.79
N THR A 4 -4.62 -9.78 12.07
CA THR A 4 -5.65 -10.72 12.58
C THR A 4 -7.00 -10.60 11.87
N TYR A 5 -7.39 -9.40 11.42
CA TYR A 5 -8.62 -9.21 10.63
C TYR A 5 -8.60 -9.94 9.29
N SER A 6 -7.45 -10.09 8.62
CA SER A 6 -7.41 -10.83 7.35
C SER A 6 -7.63 -12.33 7.53
N ILE A 7 -7.44 -12.85 8.75
CA ILE A 7 -7.64 -14.26 9.09
C ILE A 7 -9.04 -14.46 9.69
N LEU A 8 -9.38 -13.70 10.73
CA LEU A 8 -10.61 -13.90 11.49
C LEU A 8 -11.84 -13.25 10.85
N GLN A 9 -11.65 -12.23 10.00
CA GLN A 9 -12.74 -11.45 9.39
C GLN A 9 -12.43 -11.09 7.92
N PRO A 10 -12.21 -12.08 7.04
CA PRO A 10 -11.71 -11.86 5.69
C PRO A 10 -12.63 -10.97 4.84
N GLY A 11 -13.96 -11.12 4.97
CA GLY A 11 -14.93 -10.30 4.24
C GLY A 11 -14.83 -8.81 4.59
N LEU A 12 -14.81 -8.48 5.89
CA LEU A 12 -14.61 -7.09 6.34
C LEU A 12 -13.23 -6.57 5.93
N SER A 13 -12.21 -7.41 6.02
CA SER A 13 -10.86 -7.03 5.62
C SER A 13 -10.79 -6.58 4.17
N LEU A 14 -11.42 -7.33 3.25
CA LEU A 14 -11.49 -6.99 1.84
C LEU A 14 -12.32 -5.72 1.60
N GLN A 15 -13.49 -5.57 2.23
CA GLN A 15 -14.30 -4.34 2.10
C GLN A 15 -13.53 -3.09 2.53
N LEU A 16 -12.79 -3.17 3.64
CA LEU A 16 -11.95 -2.06 4.10
C LEU A 16 -10.77 -1.80 3.16
N ARG A 17 -10.23 -2.84 2.51
CA ARG A 17 -9.19 -2.68 1.49
C ARG A 17 -9.72 -1.88 0.30
N GLU A 18 -10.84 -2.30 -0.27
CA GLU A 18 -11.43 -1.64 -1.45
C GLU A 18 -11.75 -0.17 -1.18
N ARG A 19 -12.36 0.13 -0.02
CA ARG A 19 -12.63 1.52 0.38
C ARG A 19 -11.37 2.36 0.51
N LYS A 20 -10.30 1.79 1.08
CA LYS A 20 -9.02 2.49 1.24
C LYS A 20 -8.33 2.72 -0.10
N LEU A 21 -8.37 1.74 -1.01
CA LEU A 21 -7.80 1.88 -2.35
C LEU A 21 -8.55 2.92 -3.16
N ALA A 22 -9.88 2.92 -3.15
CA ALA A 22 -10.68 3.96 -3.80
C ALA A 22 -10.30 5.37 -3.32
N ALA A 23 -10.12 5.56 -2.01
CA ALA A 23 -9.71 6.84 -1.44
C ALA A 23 -8.28 7.23 -1.84
N LEU A 24 -7.32 6.30 -1.79
CA LEU A 24 -5.93 6.55 -2.18
C LEU A 24 -5.81 6.87 -3.67
N GLN A 25 -6.61 6.23 -4.50
CA GLN A 25 -6.55 6.36 -5.96
C GLN A 25 -7.31 7.57 -6.50
N ALA A 26 -8.10 8.27 -5.68
CA ALA A 26 -8.90 9.42 -6.11
C ALA A 26 -8.06 10.53 -6.76
N GLY A 27 -6.79 10.67 -6.38
CA GLY A 27 -5.85 11.63 -6.96
C GLY A 27 -5.04 11.12 -8.16
N GLY A 28 -5.32 9.92 -8.66
CA GLY A 28 -4.55 9.29 -9.74
C GLY A 28 -3.05 9.11 -9.42
N PRO A 29 -2.67 8.62 -8.22
CA PRO A 29 -1.26 8.44 -7.89
C PRO A 29 -0.60 7.38 -8.78
N THR A 30 0.65 7.60 -9.13
CA THR A 30 1.48 6.61 -9.82
C THR A 30 2.11 5.60 -8.87
N LEU A 31 2.12 5.89 -7.56
CA LEU A 31 2.74 5.08 -6.52
C LEU A 31 2.05 5.28 -5.17
N ILE A 32 1.90 4.22 -4.38
CA ILE A 32 1.42 4.25 -2.99
C ILE A 32 2.59 3.85 -2.08
N LEU A 33 2.82 4.62 -1.01
CA LEU A 33 3.84 4.31 0.00
C LEU A 33 3.19 3.77 1.28
N SER A 34 3.81 2.74 1.86
CA SER A 34 3.38 2.15 3.13
C SER A 34 4.56 2.01 4.09
N ALA A 35 4.31 2.25 5.38
CA ALA A 35 5.23 1.96 6.49
C ALA A 35 4.87 0.66 7.24
N ASN A 36 3.90 -0.09 6.73
CA ASN A 36 3.44 -1.34 7.34
C ASN A 36 3.46 -2.44 6.27
N ILE A 37 4.32 -3.44 6.47
CA ILE A 37 4.52 -4.54 5.51
C ILE A 37 3.26 -5.36 5.25
N GLY A 38 2.43 -5.56 6.28
CA GLY A 38 1.14 -6.23 6.15
C GLY A 38 0.17 -5.42 5.28
N CYS A 39 0.07 -4.11 5.52
CA CYS A 39 -0.72 -3.21 4.67
C CYS A 39 -0.17 -3.14 3.24
N LEU A 40 1.15 -3.17 3.06
CA LEU A 40 1.77 -3.17 1.73
C LEU A 40 1.29 -4.38 0.93
N ALA A 41 1.53 -5.60 1.44
CA ALA A 41 1.11 -6.83 0.76
C ALA A 41 -0.41 -6.86 0.55
N HIS A 42 -1.17 -6.46 1.56
CA HIS A 42 -2.63 -6.47 1.51
C HIS A 42 -3.20 -5.48 0.49
N LEU A 43 -2.65 -4.26 0.40
CA LEU A 43 -3.07 -3.25 -0.58
C LEU A 43 -2.61 -3.64 -1.99
N GLN A 44 -1.38 -4.10 -2.15
CA GLN A 44 -0.84 -4.52 -3.45
C GLN A 44 -1.70 -5.61 -4.10
N ALA A 45 -2.26 -6.52 -3.31
CA ALA A 45 -3.18 -7.56 -3.81
C ALA A 45 -4.55 -7.04 -4.29
N GLY A 46 -4.85 -5.74 -4.13
CA GLY A 46 -6.11 -5.13 -4.53
C GLY A 46 -5.98 -4.04 -5.60
N THR A 47 -4.76 -3.71 -6.04
CA THR A 47 -4.55 -2.64 -7.03
C THR A 47 -3.38 -2.93 -7.97
N GLY A 48 -3.47 -2.42 -9.20
CA GLY A 48 -2.34 -2.36 -10.13
C GLY A 48 -1.40 -1.18 -9.89
N THR A 49 -1.80 -0.18 -9.08
CA THR A 49 -0.90 0.90 -8.65
C THR A 49 0.19 0.29 -7.75
N PRO A 50 1.48 0.48 -8.05
CA PRO A 50 2.55 -0.06 -7.22
C PRO A 50 2.44 0.40 -5.76
N VAL A 51 2.68 -0.50 -4.82
CA VAL A 51 2.72 -0.21 -3.38
C VAL A 51 4.12 -0.54 -2.85
N ARG A 52 4.83 0.44 -2.32
CA ARG A 52 6.24 0.29 -1.89
C ARG A 52 6.45 0.66 -0.43
N HIS A 53 7.54 0.13 0.15
CA HIS A 53 7.99 0.59 1.46
C HIS A 53 8.63 1.98 1.32
N TRP A 54 8.23 2.91 2.17
CA TRP A 54 8.66 4.31 2.04
C TRP A 54 10.18 4.50 2.21
N ILE A 55 10.84 3.67 3.04
CA ILE A 55 12.30 3.76 3.24
C ILE A 55 13.05 3.39 1.96
N GLU A 56 12.61 2.34 1.24
CA GLU A 56 13.27 1.92 0.00
C GLU A 56 13.13 2.99 -1.09
N TRP A 57 11.93 3.57 -1.19
CA TRP A 57 11.69 4.68 -2.11
C TRP A 57 12.53 5.92 -1.76
N LEU A 58 12.66 6.24 -0.48
CA LEU A 58 13.46 7.36 -0.01
C LEU A 58 14.96 7.14 -0.27
N ASP A 59 15.46 5.93 -0.03
CA ASP A 59 16.86 5.57 -0.28
C ASP A 59 17.21 5.74 -1.77
N GLU A 60 16.37 5.24 -2.67
CA GLU A 60 16.53 5.45 -4.12
C GLU A 60 16.51 6.93 -4.50
N ALA A 61 15.58 7.72 -3.95
CA ALA A 61 15.50 9.15 -4.21
C ALA A 61 16.76 9.89 -3.73
N MET A 62 17.29 9.53 -2.55
CA MET A 62 18.51 10.12 -2.01
C MET A 62 19.76 9.71 -2.80
N ALA A 63 19.81 8.47 -3.31
CA ALA A 63 20.90 8.01 -4.16
C ALA A 63 20.90 8.74 -5.51
N ALA A 64 19.73 8.89 -6.14
CA ALA A 64 19.57 9.61 -7.39
C ALA A 64 19.93 11.11 -7.25
N ALA A 65 19.60 11.74 -6.12
CA ALA A 65 19.92 13.15 -5.88
C ALA A 65 21.42 13.44 -5.67
N LYS A 66 22.23 12.40 -5.40
CA LYS A 66 23.69 12.51 -5.22
C LYS A 66 24.46 12.31 -6.53
N ALA A 67 23.82 11.77 -7.57
CA ALA A 67 24.39 11.56 -8.89
C ALA A 67 24.26 12.82 -9.76
#